data_AF-A0A960W9H7-F1
#
_entry.id   AF-A0A960W9H7-F1
#
_cell.length_a   1.000
_cell.length_b   1.000
_cell.length_c   1.000
_cell.angle_alpha   90.00
_cell.angle_beta   90.00
_cell.angle_gamma   90.00
#
_symmetry.space_group_name_H-M   'P 1'
#
loop_
_entity.id
_entity.type
_entity.pdbx_description
1 polymer ?
#
loop_
_entity_poly.entity_id
_entity_poly.type
_entity_poly.pdbx_seq_one_letter_code
_entity_poly.pdbx_strand_id
1 'polypeptide(L)'
;MINWASFFKYSHTDLTQNKIYTLSTTTQQYITELKTKCDIYVIYSQNDSLYKYIKSTVNQLMRFSPNISVEFIDTDKHILRAQELKQHFAIKGADSLVVSSQNKSHILTKKDIAEIEYIKSIRGIEQNITAYKGEQALIKAVMAVTKNTTPLSIASKPLSYKPLALSTNELSKIRITVLIFMPVAVLFIGLVICFLRKKRLKI
;
A
#
# COMPACT_ATOMS: atom_id res chain seq x y z
N MET A 1 19.44 27.32 30.71
CA MET A 1 18.54 27.53 29.55
C MET A 1 18.39 26.19 28.86
N ILE A 2 17.22 25.56 28.98
CA ILE A 2 17.00 24.16 28.58
C ILE A 2 16.62 24.11 27.10
N ASN A 3 17.38 23.33 26.35
CA ASN A 3 17.33 23.23 24.90
C ASN A 3 16.08 22.48 24.43
N TRP A 4 14.96 23.20 24.27
CA TRP A 4 13.69 22.69 23.73
C TRP A 4 13.83 22.17 22.29
N ALA A 5 14.75 22.75 21.50
CA ALA A 5 14.86 22.46 20.07
C ALA A 5 15.57 21.13 19.75
N SER A 6 16.23 20.50 20.72
CA SER A 6 17.04 19.29 20.49
C SER A 6 16.25 17.97 20.42
N PHE A 7 14.94 17.97 20.69
CA PHE A 7 14.14 16.74 20.70
C PHE A 7 13.60 16.29 19.33
N PHE A 8 13.65 17.15 18.30
CA PHE A 8 12.89 16.90 17.06
C PHE A 8 13.69 16.39 15.86
N LYS A 9 15.00 16.14 15.97
CA LYS A 9 15.77 15.82 14.75
C LYS A 9 16.87 14.77 14.95
N TYR A 10 16.43 13.52 15.05
CA TYR A 10 17.24 12.37 14.65
C TYR A 10 16.76 11.92 13.28
N SER A 11 17.46 12.36 12.23
CA SER A 11 17.28 11.83 10.88
C SER A 11 18.02 10.50 10.80
N HIS A 12 17.32 9.38 10.99
CA HIS A 12 17.87 8.07 10.70
C HIS A 12 17.68 7.77 9.21
N THR A 13 18.78 7.72 8.46
CA THR A 13 18.76 7.25 7.09
C THR A 13 18.62 5.73 7.10
N ASP A 14 17.48 5.22 6.65
CA ASP A 14 17.22 3.79 6.52
C ASP A 14 18.06 3.21 5.37
N LEU A 15 19.06 2.40 5.71
CA LEU A 15 19.94 1.70 4.77
C LEU A 15 19.36 0.36 4.30
N THR A 16 18.16 -0.02 4.74
CA THR A 16 17.52 -1.24 4.26
C THR A 16 17.07 -1.09 2.81
N GLN A 17 17.27 -2.13 2.02
CA GLN A 17 17.03 -2.12 0.57
C GLN A 17 15.57 -1.78 0.20
N ASN A 18 14.64 -2.04 1.12
CA ASN A 18 13.21 -1.79 0.94
C ASN A 18 12.67 -0.59 1.75
N LYS A 19 13.54 0.19 2.43
CA LYS A 19 13.16 1.33 3.29
C LYS A 19 11.97 1.03 4.21
N ILE A 20 11.94 -0.18 4.77
CA ILE A 20 10.77 -0.73 5.49
C ILE A 20 10.47 0.10 6.75
N TYR A 21 11.46 0.87 7.21
CA TYR A 21 11.36 1.74 8.37
C TYR A 21 11.36 3.22 7.98
N THR A 22 10.97 3.61 6.77
CA THR A 22 10.81 5.02 6.40
C THR A 22 9.46 5.25 5.75
N LEU A 23 8.65 6.12 6.35
CA LEU A 23 7.39 6.55 5.73
C LEU A 23 7.62 7.18 4.35
N SER A 24 6.76 6.86 3.40
CA SER A 24 6.74 7.52 2.10
C SER A 24 6.49 9.03 2.24
N THR A 25 7.02 9.80 1.30
CA THR A 25 6.87 11.27 1.29
C THR A 25 5.40 11.70 1.20
N THR A 26 4.58 10.96 0.47
CA THR A 26 3.13 11.19 0.36
C THR A 26 2.42 10.99 1.71
N THR A 27 2.80 9.95 2.46
CA THR A 27 2.28 9.71 3.79
C THR A 27 2.69 10.81 4.76
N GLN A 28 3.95 11.25 4.72
CA GLN A 28 4.44 12.32 5.58
C GLN A 28 3.66 13.62 5.36
N GLN A 29 3.41 14.01 4.11
CA GLN A 29 2.62 15.19 3.75
C GLN A 29 1.19 15.09 4.31
N TYR A 30 0.50 13.98 4.04
CA TYR A 30 -0.87 13.78 4.49
C TYR A 30 -1.01 13.83 6.02
N ILE A 31 -0.07 13.22 6.75
CA ILE A 31 -0.10 13.14 8.20
C ILE A 31 0.26 14.49 8.85
N THR A 32 1.18 15.25 8.26
CA THR A 32 1.53 16.59 8.72
C THR A 32 0.35 17.56 8.62
N GLU A 33 -0.49 17.41 7.58
CA GLU A 33 -1.69 18.23 7.37
C GLU A 33 -2.91 17.78 8.19
N LEU A 34 -2.80 16.67 8.93
CA LEU A 34 -3.91 16.09 9.67
C LEU A 34 -4.33 16.99 10.84
N LYS A 35 -5.56 17.53 10.78
CA LYS A 35 -6.12 18.40 11.83
C LYS A 35 -6.97 17.66 12.87
N THR A 36 -7.52 16.52 12.50
CA THR A 36 -8.40 15.73 13.37
C THR A 36 -7.56 14.81 14.26
N LYS A 37 -7.93 14.72 15.54
CA LYS A 37 -7.30 13.81 16.49
C LYS A 37 -7.66 12.37 16.15
N CYS A 38 -6.68 11.49 16.19
CA CYS A 38 -6.81 10.08 15.87
C CYS A 38 -6.05 9.24 16.90
N ASP A 39 -6.70 8.20 17.41
CA ASP A 39 -6.12 7.25 18.36
C ASP A 39 -5.85 5.92 17.65
N ILE A 40 -4.65 5.38 17.81
CA ILE A 40 -4.25 4.09 17.23
C ILE A 40 -3.99 3.12 18.40
N TYR A 41 -4.77 2.05 18.46
CA TYR A 41 -4.62 0.98 19.43
C TYR A 41 -3.91 -0.20 18.76
N VAL A 42 -2.71 -0.51 19.24
CA VAL A 42 -1.90 -1.64 18.77
C VAL A 42 -2.13 -2.81 19.71
N ILE A 43 -3.07 -3.70 19.37
CA ILE A 43 -3.41 -4.89 20.17
C ILE A 43 -2.68 -6.09 19.58
N TYR A 44 -1.43 -6.27 20.00
CA TYR A 44 -0.51 -7.28 19.47
C TYR A 44 0.38 -7.85 20.58
N SER A 45 0.69 -9.14 20.51
CA SER A 45 1.77 -9.73 21.30
C SER A 45 3.12 -9.12 20.92
N GLN A 46 3.97 -8.86 21.93
CA GLN A 46 5.36 -8.41 21.69
C GLN A 46 6.22 -9.47 20.98
N ASN A 47 5.82 -10.74 21.04
CA ASN A 47 6.53 -11.85 20.41
C ASN A 47 6.16 -12.02 18.93
N ASP A 48 5.16 -11.28 18.44
CA ASP A 48 4.76 -11.33 17.05
C ASP A 48 5.83 -10.71 16.13
N SER A 49 6.12 -11.39 15.02
CA SER A 49 7.11 -10.95 14.04
C SER A 49 6.78 -9.60 13.40
N LEU A 50 5.50 -9.21 13.33
CA LEU A 50 5.05 -7.91 12.83
C LEU A 50 5.16 -6.78 13.86
N TYR A 51 5.24 -7.08 15.15
CA TYR A 51 5.20 -6.08 16.23
C TYR A 51 6.29 -5.01 16.05
N LYS A 52 7.52 -5.41 15.71
CA LYS A 52 8.64 -4.49 15.50
C LYS A 52 8.40 -3.53 14.33
N TYR A 53 7.84 -4.04 13.23
CA TYR A 53 7.53 -3.25 12.04
C TYR A 53 6.40 -2.25 12.32
N ILE A 54 5.30 -2.72 12.90
CA ILE A 54 4.16 -1.87 13.29
C ILE A 54 4.60 -0.78 14.25
N LYS A 55 5.34 -1.14 15.30
CA LYS A 55 5.86 -0.19 16.29
C LYS A 55 6.71 0.89 15.64
N SER A 56 7.59 0.54 14.69
CA SER A 56 8.39 1.52 13.97
C SER A 56 7.52 2.46 13.13
N THR A 57 6.61 1.93 12.32
CA THR A 57 5.72 2.73 11.46
C THR A 57 4.87 3.70 12.29
N VAL A 58 4.24 3.21 13.35
CA VAL A 58 3.35 4.00 14.21
C VAL A 58 4.13 5.07 14.98
N ASN A 59 5.33 4.74 15.48
CA ASN A 59 6.21 5.74 16.10
C ASN A 59 6.62 6.84 15.13
N GLN A 60 6.79 6.53 13.85
CA GLN A 60 7.05 7.55 12.84
C GLN A 60 5.84 8.43 12.59
N LEU A 61 4.64 7.85 12.49
CA LEU A 61 3.41 8.64 12.33
C LEU A 61 3.24 9.68 13.45
N MET A 62 3.48 9.28 14.71
CA MET A 62 3.46 10.21 15.86
C MET A 62 4.49 11.34 15.76
N ARG A 63 5.64 11.10 15.13
CA ARG A 63 6.67 12.15 14.95
C ARG A 63 6.24 13.22 13.95
N PHE A 64 5.47 12.84 12.93
CA PHE A 64 5.01 13.77 11.90
C PHE A 64 3.71 14.50 12.26
N SER A 65 2.89 13.96 13.18
CA SER A 65 1.67 14.62 13.61
C SER A 65 1.42 14.51 15.11
N PRO A 66 1.27 15.63 15.83
CA PRO A 66 0.91 15.63 17.24
C PRO A 66 -0.56 15.23 17.48
N ASN A 67 -1.37 15.14 16.42
CA ASN A 67 -2.78 14.75 16.51
C ASN A 67 -2.99 13.23 16.54
N ILE A 68 -1.90 12.44 16.45
CA ILE A 68 -1.95 10.98 16.49
C ILE A 68 -1.47 10.51 17.87
N SER A 69 -2.38 9.90 18.62
CA SER A 69 -2.08 9.21 19.88
C SER A 69 -2.01 7.71 19.64
N VAL A 70 -1.13 7.01 20.37
CA VAL A 70 -0.93 5.57 20.20
C VAL A 70 -0.90 4.89 21.56
N GLU A 71 -1.70 3.85 21.71
CA GLU A 71 -1.69 2.94 22.86
C GLU A 71 -1.17 1.58 22.40
N PHE A 72 -0.11 1.08 23.04
CA PHE A 72 0.40 -0.27 22.80
C PHE A 72 -0.14 -1.22 23.87
N ILE A 73 -0.91 -2.21 23.45
CA ILE A 73 -1.51 -3.22 24.33
C ILE A 73 -0.93 -4.58 23.98
N ASP A 74 -0.08 -5.08 24.87
CA ASP A 74 0.45 -6.44 24.79
C ASP A 74 -0.64 -7.43 25.19
N THR A 75 -1.03 -8.30 24.26
CA THR A 75 -2.07 -9.32 24.49
C THR A 75 -1.69 -10.33 25.56
N ASP A 76 -0.39 -10.53 25.79
CA ASP A 76 0.12 -11.57 26.67
C ASP A 76 0.30 -11.03 28.10
N LYS A 77 0.63 -9.73 28.22
CA LYS A 77 0.84 -9.06 29.52
C LYS A 77 -0.40 -8.33 30.04
N HIS A 78 -1.23 -7.79 29.15
CA HIS A 78 -2.37 -6.94 29.49
C HIS A 78 -3.69 -7.52 29.01
N ILE A 79 -3.97 -8.78 29.40
CA ILE A 79 -5.10 -9.57 28.93
C ILE A 79 -6.44 -8.85 29.13
N LEU A 80 -6.68 -8.28 30.32
CA LEU A 80 -7.95 -7.60 30.64
C LEU A 80 -8.19 -6.38 29.75
N ARG A 81 -7.16 -5.53 29.57
CA ARG A 81 -7.24 -4.34 28.71
C ARG A 81 -7.42 -4.72 27.25
N ALA A 82 -6.73 -5.76 26.78
CA ALA A 82 -6.91 -6.29 25.43
C ALA A 82 -8.34 -6.82 25.22
N GLN A 83 -8.92 -7.51 26.21
CA GLN A 83 -10.30 -8.01 26.14
C GLN A 83 -11.32 -6.87 26.12
N GLU A 84 -11.14 -5.85 26.95
CA GLU A 84 -11.99 -4.65 26.98
C GLU A 84 -12.05 -3.97 25.61
N LEU A 85 -10.89 -3.70 24.99
CA LEU A 85 -10.83 -3.08 23.67
C LEU A 85 -11.40 -3.98 22.57
N LYS A 86 -11.15 -5.30 22.64
CA LYS A 86 -11.72 -6.25 21.69
C LYS A 86 -13.25 -6.28 21.76
N GLN A 87 -13.82 -6.22 22.96
CA GLN A 87 -15.27 -6.14 23.14
C GLN A 87 -15.81 -4.80 22.64
N HIS A 88 -15.17 -3.69 23.02
CA HIS A 88 -15.59 -2.35 22.63
C HIS A 88 -15.64 -2.16 21.10
N PHE A 89 -14.64 -2.68 20.38
CA PHE A 89 -14.56 -2.58 18.92
C PHE A 89 -15.10 -3.84 18.20
N ALA A 90 -15.75 -4.78 18.91
CA ALA A 90 -16.29 -6.02 18.35
C ALA A 90 -15.29 -6.83 17.49
N ILE A 91 -14.03 -6.90 17.95
CA ILE A 91 -12.92 -7.57 17.27
C ILE A 91 -13.03 -9.08 17.46
N LYS A 92 -13.06 -9.83 16.36
CA LYS A 92 -13.17 -11.30 16.37
C LYS A 92 -11.80 -12.03 16.42
N GLY A 93 -10.69 -11.32 16.24
CA GLY A 93 -9.34 -11.88 16.10
C GLY A 93 -8.44 -11.76 17.34
N ALA A 94 -7.31 -12.49 17.31
CA ALA A 94 -6.31 -12.48 18.37
C ALA A 94 -5.46 -11.20 18.36
N ASP A 95 -4.93 -10.80 17.20
CA ASP A 95 -4.15 -9.57 17.05
C ASP A 95 -4.77 -8.68 15.98
N SER A 96 -4.83 -7.39 16.29
CA SER A 96 -5.50 -6.41 15.46
C SER A 96 -4.99 -5.02 15.78
N LEU A 97 -5.00 -4.17 14.76
CA LEU A 97 -4.71 -2.76 14.89
C LEU A 97 -6.01 -1.98 14.72
N VAL A 98 -6.34 -1.11 15.66
CA VAL A 98 -7.55 -0.29 15.58
C VAL A 98 -7.17 1.16 15.44
N VAL A 99 -7.73 1.83 14.43
CA VAL A 99 -7.61 3.26 14.24
C VAL A 99 -8.97 3.87 14.55
N SER A 100 -9.04 4.78 15.51
CA SER A 100 -10.26 5.42 15.97
C SER A 100 -10.15 6.93 15.88
N SER A 101 -11.23 7.59 15.46
CA SER A 101 -11.36 9.04 15.48
C SER A 101 -12.81 9.40 15.75
N GLN A 102 -13.05 10.10 16.86
CA GLN A 102 -14.39 10.50 17.31
C GLN A 102 -15.33 9.29 17.42
N ASN A 103 -16.26 9.12 16.48
CA ASN A 103 -17.27 8.05 16.48
C ASN A 103 -17.05 7.01 15.37
N LYS A 104 -15.88 7.00 14.72
CA LYS A 104 -15.54 6.06 13.65
C LYS A 104 -14.30 5.27 14.06
N SER A 105 -14.38 3.96 13.91
CA SER A 105 -13.25 3.04 14.10
C SER A 105 -13.05 2.17 12.87
N HIS A 106 -11.79 1.93 12.52
CA HIS A 106 -11.40 1.01 11.46
C HIS A 106 -10.44 -0.03 12.01
N ILE A 107 -10.74 -1.31 11.78
CA ILE A 107 -9.99 -2.45 12.32
C ILE A 107 -9.17 -3.05 11.17
N LEU A 108 -7.88 -3.19 11.39
CA LEU A 108 -6.94 -3.84 10.49
C LEU A 108 -6.48 -5.16 11.08
N THR A 109 -6.51 -6.20 10.26
CA THR A 109 -6.05 -7.54 10.62
C THR A 109 -4.62 -7.78 10.11
N LYS A 110 -3.98 -8.87 10.56
CA LYS A 110 -2.63 -9.24 10.07
C LYS A 110 -2.52 -9.29 8.54
N LYS A 111 -3.58 -9.74 7.85
CA LYS A 111 -3.63 -9.83 6.39
C LYS A 111 -3.64 -8.47 5.69
N ASP A 112 -4.18 -7.45 6.35
CA ASP A 112 -4.19 -6.09 5.80
C ASP A 112 -2.82 -5.42 5.92
N ILE A 113 -2.04 -5.83 6.92
CA ILE A 113 -0.75 -5.22 7.29
C ILE A 113 0.42 -5.91 6.57
N ALA A 114 0.34 -7.21 6.32
CA ALA A 114 1.42 -7.95 5.69
C ALA A 114 0.92 -9.11 4.83
N GLU A 115 1.67 -9.38 3.77
CA GLU A 115 1.57 -10.63 3.02
C GLU A 115 2.41 -11.68 3.72
N ILE A 116 1.73 -12.74 4.16
CA ILE A 116 2.33 -13.85 4.89
C ILE A 116 2.11 -15.09 4.05
N GLU A 117 3.21 -15.73 3.66
CA GLU A 117 3.19 -17.06 3.06
C GLU A 117 3.34 -18.10 4.14
N TYR A 118 2.47 -19.11 4.10
CA TYR A 118 2.49 -20.24 5.00
C TYR A 118 3.20 -21.38 4.29
N ILE A 119 4.46 -21.61 4.67
CA ILE A 119 5.26 -22.71 4.11
C ILE A 119 5.02 -23.94 5.00
N LYS A 120 4.42 -24.97 4.40
CA LYS A 120 4.20 -26.24 5.09
C LYS A 120 5.47 -27.08 5.01
N SER A 121 6.18 -27.20 6.14
CA SER A 121 7.39 -28.01 6.28
C SER A 121 7.10 -29.30 7.05
N ILE A 122 8.04 -30.25 7.04
CA ILE A 122 7.95 -31.52 7.79
C ILE A 122 7.86 -31.25 9.32
N ARG A 123 8.34 -30.09 9.79
CA ARG A 123 8.33 -29.68 11.21
C ARG A 123 7.14 -28.80 11.60
N GLY A 124 6.25 -28.44 10.66
CA GLY A 124 5.07 -27.64 10.95
C GLY A 124 4.76 -26.60 9.87
N ILE A 125 3.97 -25.59 10.23
CA ILE A 125 3.65 -24.45 9.36
C ILE A 125 4.56 -23.30 9.78
N GLU A 126 5.50 -22.92 8.91
CA GLU A 126 6.33 -21.74 9.09
C GLU A 126 5.68 -20.54 8.40
N GLN A 127 5.67 -19.40 9.09
CA GLN A 127 5.14 -18.15 8.56
C GLN A 127 6.29 -17.30 8.07
N ASN A 128 6.33 -17.02 6.78
CA ASN A 128 7.29 -16.11 6.20
C ASN A 128 6.60 -14.82 5.75
N ILE A 129 7.08 -13.67 6.23
CA ILE A 129 6.55 -12.36 5.83
C ILE A 129 7.22 -11.99 4.51
N THR A 130 6.45 -12.00 3.42
CA THR A 130 6.96 -11.72 2.08
C THR A 130 6.97 -10.23 1.77
N ALA A 131 5.94 -9.50 2.20
CA ALA A 131 5.85 -8.06 2.02
C ALA A 131 5.14 -7.38 3.18
N TYR A 132 5.70 -6.25 3.63
CA TYR A 132 5.07 -5.39 4.62
C TYR A 132 4.28 -4.27 3.93
N LYS A 133 2.99 -4.15 4.25
CA LYS A 133 2.04 -3.16 3.71
C LYS A 133 1.42 -2.29 4.81
N GLY A 134 1.97 -2.34 6.02
CA GLY A 134 1.38 -1.72 7.20
C GLY A 134 1.21 -0.22 7.09
N GLU A 135 2.14 0.50 6.46
CA GLU A 135 2.01 1.95 6.21
C GLU A 135 0.77 2.26 5.38
N GLN A 136 0.61 1.59 4.24
CA GLN A 136 -0.50 1.84 3.32
C GLN A 136 -1.84 1.52 3.98
N ALA A 137 -1.91 0.42 4.72
CA ALA A 137 -3.09 0.01 5.47
C ALA A 137 -3.46 1.01 6.57
N LEU A 138 -2.47 1.46 7.34
CA LEU A 138 -2.64 2.48 8.40
C LEU A 138 -3.15 3.79 7.84
N ILE A 139 -2.54 4.31 6.78
CA ILE A 139 -2.97 5.57 6.17
C ILE A 139 -4.37 5.46 5.60
N LYS A 140 -4.70 4.35 4.94
CA LYS A 140 -6.06 4.09 4.46
C LYS A 140 -7.06 4.11 5.62
N ALA A 141 -6.72 3.52 6.76
CA ALA A 141 -7.57 3.50 7.96
C ALA A 141 -7.72 4.90 8.57
N VAL A 142 -6.63 5.64 8.74
CA VAL A 142 -6.64 7.04 9.22
C VAL A 142 -7.49 7.90 8.29
N MET A 143 -7.32 7.79 6.98
CA MET A 143 -8.14 8.49 5.99
C MET A 143 -9.62 8.15 6.13
N ALA A 144 -9.96 6.87 6.35
CA ALA A 144 -11.34 6.43 6.47
C ALA A 144 -12.04 7.00 7.72
N VAL A 145 -11.32 7.12 8.84
CA VAL A 145 -11.91 7.63 10.10
C VAL A 145 -11.86 9.15 10.20
N THR A 146 -10.91 9.81 9.53
CA THR A 146 -10.73 11.26 9.60
C THR A 146 -11.44 12.03 8.49
N LYS A 147 -11.67 11.42 7.32
CA LYS A 147 -12.45 12.07 6.27
C LYS A 147 -13.92 12.18 6.71
N ASN A 148 -14.37 13.42 6.82
CA ASN A 148 -15.78 13.78 6.86
C ASN A 148 -16.34 13.69 5.43
N THR A 149 -16.48 12.49 4.90
CA THR A 149 -17.08 12.30 3.58
C THR A 149 -18.42 11.62 3.73
N THR A 150 -19.48 12.34 3.32
CA THR A 150 -20.57 11.78 2.54
C THR A 150 -19.99 10.71 1.61
N PRO A 151 -20.58 9.50 1.55
CA PRO A 151 -19.95 8.37 0.88
C PRO A 151 -19.62 8.73 -0.56
N LEU A 152 -18.34 8.98 -0.85
CA LEU A 152 -17.85 9.00 -2.20
C LEU A 152 -17.90 7.53 -2.64
N SER A 153 -19.02 7.19 -3.26
CA SER A 153 -19.22 5.98 -4.04
C SER A 153 -18.22 6.01 -5.19
N ILE A 154 -16.98 5.65 -4.90
CA ILE A 154 -16.02 5.30 -5.92
C ILE A 154 -16.41 3.87 -6.27
N ALA A 155 -17.25 3.74 -7.30
CA ALA A 155 -17.55 2.45 -7.91
C ALA A 155 -16.22 1.71 -8.09
N SER A 156 -16.06 0.59 -7.39
CA SER A 156 -14.90 -0.27 -7.57
C SER A 156 -14.87 -0.66 -9.04
N LYS A 157 -13.95 -0.09 -9.82
CA LYS A 157 -13.66 -0.60 -11.15
C LYS A 157 -13.31 -2.07 -10.96
N PRO A 158 -14.06 -3.01 -11.54
CA PRO A 158 -13.77 -4.40 -11.33
C PRO A 158 -12.35 -4.67 -11.83
N LEU A 159 -11.52 -5.32 -11.01
CA LEU A 159 -10.28 -5.97 -11.44
C LEU A 159 -10.55 -7.19 -12.37
N SER A 160 -11.71 -7.20 -13.01
CA SER A 160 -12.05 -8.14 -14.05
C SER A 160 -11.31 -7.67 -15.29
N TYR A 161 -10.14 -8.25 -15.53
CA TYR A 161 -9.69 -8.43 -16.91
C TYR A 161 -10.86 -9.11 -17.62
N LYS A 162 -11.56 -8.38 -18.48
CA LYS A 162 -12.46 -9.02 -19.42
C LYS A 162 -11.47 -9.71 -20.37
N PRO A 163 -11.29 -11.05 -20.33
CA PRO A 163 -10.55 -11.66 -21.42
C PRO A 163 -11.28 -11.21 -22.67
N LEU A 164 -10.56 -10.56 -23.59
CA LEU A 164 -11.12 -10.23 -24.87
C LEU A 164 -11.53 -11.56 -25.49
N ALA A 165 -12.82 -11.89 -25.39
CA ALA A 165 -13.46 -12.94 -26.17
C ALA A 165 -13.55 -12.40 -27.60
N LEU A 166 -12.39 -12.23 -28.22
CA LEU A 166 -12.27 -12.03 -29.65
C LEU A 166 -12.70 -13.36 -30.25
N SER A 167 -13.93 -13.37 -30.75
CA SER A 167 -14.36 -14.40 -31.70
C SER A 167 -13.26 -14.56 -32.75
N THR A 168 -12.90 -15.80 -33.03
CA THR A 168 -11.75 -16.19 -33.89
C THR A 168 -11.73 -15.48 -35.24
N ASN A 169 -12.89 -14.97 -35.68
CA ASN A 169 -13.08 -14.20 -36.90
C ASN A 169 -12.54 -12.76 -36.86
N GLU A 170 -12.38 -12.15 -35.68
CA GLU A 170 -11.81 -10.79 -35.56
C GLU A 170 -10.29 -10.82 -35.40
N LEU A 171 -9.75 -11.88 -34.79
CA LEU A 171 -8.31 -12.11 -34.65
C LEU A 171 -7.65 -12.47 -35.99
N SER A 172 -8.34 -13.20 -36.86
CA SER A 172 -7.85 -13.52 -38.21
C SER A 172 -7.80 -12.28 -39.10
N LYS A 173 -8.82 -11.41 -39.04
CA LYS A 173 -8.82 -10.13 -39.77
C LYS A 173 -7.67 -9.22 -39.36
N ILE A 174 -7.45 -9.02 -38.05
CA ILE A 174 -6.35 -8.19 -37.55
C ILE A 174 -5.00 -8.77 -37.97
N ARG A 175 -4.81 -10.09 -37.86
CA ARG A 175 -3.56 -10.76 -38.26
C ARG A 175 -3.30 -10.60 -39.76
N ILE A 176 -4.32 -10.76 -40.61
CA ILE A 176 -4.19 -10.60 -42.07
C ILE A 176 -3.88 -9.14 -42.42
N THR A 177 -4.56 -8.17 -41.80
CA THR A 177 -4.32 -6.75 -42.05
C THR A 177 -2.87 -6.36 -41.72
N VAL A 178 -2.35 -6.73 -40.55
CA VAL A 178 -0.97 -6.37 -40.17
C VAL A 178 0.05 -7.04 -41.08
N LEU A 179 -0.15 -8.32 -41.43
CA LEU A 179 0.81 -9.11 -42.21
C LEU A 179 0.88 -8.64 -43.68
N ILE A 180 -0.19 -8.08 -44.23
CA ILE A 180 -0.19 -7.52 -45.60
C ILE A 180 0.23 -6.05 -45.61
N PHE A 181 -0.25 -5.24 -44.67
CA PHE A 181 -0.05 -3.78 -44.72
C PHE A 181 1.38 -3.37 -44.37
N MET A 182 2.04 -4.08 -43.44
CA MET A 182 3.42 -3.81 -43.04
C MET A 182 4.43 -4.00 -44.20
N PRO A 183 4.45 -5.11 -44.95
CA PRO A 183 5.37 -5.26 -46.08
C PRO A 183 5.05 -4.30 -47.23
N VAL A 184 3.77 -4.02 -47.51
CA VAL A 184 3.39 -3.04 -48.54
C VAL A 184 3.89 -1.64 -48.19
N ALA A 185 3.76 -1.22 -46.92
CA ALA A 185 4.26 0.07 -46.45
C ALA A 185 5.79 0.17 -46.58
N VAL A 186 6.54 -0.88 -46.21
CA VAL A 186 7.99 -0.93 -46.35
C VAL A 186 8.41 -0.83 -47.82
N LEU A 187 7.72 -1.54 -48.72
CA LEU A 187 8.01 -1.52 -50.16
C LEU A 187 7.70 -0.15 -50.77
N PHE A 188 6.60 0.48 -50.36
CA PHE A 188 6.21 1.82 -50.79
C PHE A 188 7.24 2.88 -50.34
N ILE A 189 7.66 2.84 -49.08
CA ILE A 189 8.72 3.71 -48.55
C ILE A 189 10.03 3.50 -49.33
N GLY A 190 10.41 2.23 -49.58
CA GLY A 190 11.58 1.89 -50.38
C GLY A 190 11.52 2.46 -51.81
N LEU A 191 10.35 2.39 -52.46
CA LEU A 191 10.13 2.92 -53.81
C LEU A 191 10.24 4.46 -53.82
N VAL A 192 9.64 5.13 -52.83
CA VAL A 192 9.76 6.58 -52.64
C VAL A 192 11.21 7.01 -52.48
N ILE A 193 11.99 6.31 -51.63
CA ILE A 193 13.42 6.60 -51.44
C ILE A 193 14.21 6.40 -52.75
N CYS A 194 13.94 5.32 -53.49
CA CYS A 194 14.58 5.06 -54.77
C CYS A 194 14.29 6.16 -55.80
N PHE A 195 13.03 6.63 -55.85
CA PHE A 195 12.62 7.69 -56.76
C PHE A 195 13.24 9.06 -56.39
N LEU A 196 13.30 9.38 -55.09
CA LEU A 196 13.97 10.58 -54.59
C LEU A 196 15.49 10.53 -54.88
N ARG A 197 16.12 9.36 -54.79
CA ARG A 197 17.53 9.17 -55.16
C ARG A 197 17.77 9.37 -56.66
N LYS A 198 16.90 8.84 -57.51
CA LYS A 198 17.00 8.99 -58.98
C LYS A 198 16.84 10.44 -59.44
N LYS A 199 16.03 11.24 -58.74
CA LYS A 199 15.90 12.68 -59.02
C LYS A 199 17.13 13.51 -58.63
N ARG A 200 17.87 13.11 -57.57
CA ARG A 200 19.11 13.80 -57.17
C ARG A 200 20.32 13.52 -58.07
N LEU A 201 20.28 12.48 -58.90
CA LEU A 201 21.36 12.11 -59.84
C LEU A 201 21.22 12.72 -61.25
N LYS A 202 20.16 13.52 -61.49
CA LYS A 202 19.90 14.19 -62.78
C LYS A 202 20.09 15.73 -62.71
N ILE A 203 20.79 16.20 -61.69
CA ILE A 203 21.31 17.57 -61.54
C ILE A 203 22.83 17.43 -61.45
#